data_AF-A0A951M0W2-F1
#
_entry.id   AF-A0A951M0W2-F1
#
_cell.length_a   1.000
_cell.length_b   1.000
_cell.length_c   1.000
_cell.angle_alpha   90.00
_cell.angle_beta   90.00
_cell.angle_gamma   90.00
#
_symmetry.space_group_name_H-M   'P 1'
#
loop_
_entity.id
_entity.type
_entity.pdbx_description
1 polymer ?
#
loop_
_entity_poly.entity_id
_entity_poly.type
_entity_poly.pdbx_seq_one_letter_code
_entity_poly.pdbx_strand_id
1 'polypeptide(L)'
;MSDLPKFVEINEEGPREGFQFEKGVIATSRKVELIDALSATGLRQIQVASFVNPKNVPGWADADEVVARFERKPGIRYTALWLNSKGFERALATGRLDVQGSISLTASETFLKRNQNRDFMQNLAAQREIIALYKRHGVKVDRASIMAAFGCNFEGAVPIPRVLGLIEDILALAAENELSIETLSLADTMAWATPLSIKRMVGAVRERHPGLRLGLHLHDTRGMGIANALAGLEVGVDLFDAAVAGLGGCPFAAHKGAAGNVCTEDLVFMLHEMGVETGVDLPKLIEAAELAEDIVGHPLPGSIKVGGPLDRMRAQHH
;
A
#
# COMPACT_ATOMS: atom_id res chain seq x y z
N MET A 1 15.31 -24.29 -10.94
CA MET A 1 14.69 -23.75 -9.72
C MET A 1 14.57 -22.26 -9.95
N SER A 2 13.38 -21.68 -9.84
CA SER A 2 13.18 -20.26 -10.17
C SER A 2 13.96 -19.36 -9.21
N ASP A 3 14.57 -18.29 -9.73
CA ASP A 3 15.27 -17.25 -8.96
C ASP A 3 14.31 -16.30 -8.22
N LEU A 4 13.07 -16.74 -7.96
CA LEU A 4 12.05 -15.95 -7.28
C LEU A 4 12.26 -15.98 -5.76
N PRO A 5 11.86 -14.90 -5.05
CA PRO A 5 11.74 -14.92 -3.60
C PRO A 5 10.94 -16.13 -3.12
N LYS A 6 11.36 -16.73 -2.00
CA LYS A 6 10.66 -17.88 -1.39
C LYS A 6 9.42 -17.47 -0.62
N PHE A 7 9.46 -16.27 -0.06
CA PHE A 7 8.38 -15.70 0.72
C PHE A 7 8.12 -14.27 0.25
N VAL A 8 6.85 -13.90 0.13
CA VAL A 8 6.41 -12.55 -0.19
C VAL A 8 5.57 -12.01 0.96
N GLU A 9 5.95 -10.83 1.44
CA GLU A 9 5.18 -10.06 2.41
C GLU A 9 4.16 -9.17 1.70
N ILE A 10 2.91 -9.23 2.15
CA ILE A 10 1.81 -8.43 1.60
C ILE A 10 1.30 -7.50 2.70
N ASN A 11 1.28 -6.20 2.39
CA ASN A 11 0.60 -5.19 3.20
C ASN A 11 -0.81 -4.99 2.63
N GLU A 12 -1.82 -5.32 3.43
CA GLU A 12 -3.22 -5.14 3.05
C GLU A 12 -3.66 -3.69 3.30
N GLU A 13 -3.96 -2.98 2.22
CA GLU A 13 -4.33 -1.56 2.21
C GLU A 13 -5.83 -1.33 2.01
N GLY A 14 -6.60 -2.39 1.74
CA GLY A 14 -8.00 -2.36 1.34
C GLY A 14 -8.91 -1.63 2.32
N PRO A 15 -8.87 -1.88 3.65
CA PRO A 15 -9.68 -1.11 4.58
C PRO A 15 -9.39 0.38 4.45
N ARG A 16 -8.12 0.82 4.58
CA ARG A 16 -7.75 2.24 4.51
C ARG A 16 -8.06 2.89 3.17
N GLU A 17 -7.56 2.34 2.06
CA GLU A 17 -7.67 2.94 0.72
C GLU A 17 -9.05 2.79 0.13
N GLY A 18 -9.66 1.61 0.27
CA GLY A 18 -11.00 1.32 -0.21
C GLY A 18 -12.00 2.31 0.33
N PHE A 19 -12.13 2.39 1.66
CA PHE A 19 -13.14 3.22 2.30
C PHE A 19 -12.92 4.73 2.09
N GLN A 20 -11.70 5.16 1.76
CA GLN A 20 -11.42 6.55 1.37
C GLN A 20 -11.92 6.87 -0.05
N PHE A 21 -11.91 5.89 -0.94
CA PHE A 21 -12.33 6.06 -2.34
C PHE A 21 -13.85 5.96 -2.50
N GLU A 22 -14.51 5.20 -1.64
CA GLU A 22 -15.95 4.99 -1.72
C GLU A 22 -16.77 6.26 -1.48
N LYS A 23 -17.82 6.43 -2.30
CA LYS A 23 -18.71 7.61 -2.24
C LYS A 23 -19.78 7.49 -1.15
N GLY A 24 -20.11 6.27 -0.74
CA GLY A 24 -21.14 5.98 0.24
C GLY A 24 -20.64 6.09 1.69
N VAL A 25 -21.57 6.30 2.62
CA VAL A 25 -21.25 6.19 4.04
C VAL A 25 -21.17 4.70 4.40
N ILE A 26 -19.97 4.25 4.76
CA ILE A 26 -19.76 2.90 5.30
C ILE A 26 -19.83 2.99 6.82
N ALA A 27 -20.77 2.25 7.41
CA ALA A 27 -20.93 2.19 8.87
C ALA A 27 -19.68 1.63 9.54
N THR A 28 -19.30 2.19 10.70
CA THR A 28 -18.13 1.76 11.48
C THR A 28 -18.12 0.26 11.75
N SER A 29 -19.28 -0.35 12.06
CA SER A 29 -19.39 -1.80 12.27
C SER A 29 -18.98 -2.62 11.06
N ARG A 30 -19.29 -2.14 9.84
CA ARG A 30 -18.94 -2.82 8.59
C ARG A 30 -17.44 -2.71 8.28
N LYS A 31 -16.83 -1.57 8.62
CA LYS A 31 -15.36 -1.41 8.53
C LYS A 31 -14.65 -2.38 9.47
N VAL A 32 -15.13 -2.48 10.70
CA VAL A 32 -14.62 -3.41 11.72
C VAL A 32 -14.76 -4.86 11.26
N GLU A 33 -15.92 -5.22 10.73
CA GLU A 33 -16.19 -6.57 10.21
C GLU A 33 -15.18 -6.99 9.13
N LEU A 34 -14.87 -6.10 8.18
CA LEU A 34 -13.85 -6.39 7.16
C LEU A 34 -12.45 -6.56 7.77
N ILE A 35 -12.06 -5.70 8.72
CA ILE A 35 -10.75 -5.79 9.39
C ILE A 35 -10.61 -7.11 10.16
N ASP A 36 -11.67 -7.53 10.87
CA ASP A 36 -11.69 -8.77 11.63
C ASP A 36 -11.65 -10.00 10.69
N ALA A 37 -12.39 -9.96 9.58
CA ALA A 37 -12.34 -11.00 8.55
C ALA A 37 -10.92 -11.12 7.94
N LEU A 38 -10.32 -10.00 7.56
CA LEU A 38 -8.93 -9.96 7.04
C LEU A 38 -7.93 -10.48 8.07
N SER A 39 -8.15 -10.22 9.35
CA SER A 39 -7.30 -10.72 10.44
C SER A 39 -7.32 -12.26 10.58
N ALA A 40 -8.30 -12.94 10.00
CA ALA A 40 -8.39 -14.40 10.00
C ALA A 40 -7.69 -15.08 8.80
N THR A 41 -7.18 -14.29 7.85
CA THR A 41 -6.60 -14.77 6.59
C THR A 41 -5.11 -15.12 6.68
N GLY A 42 -4.42 -14.79 7.77
CA GLY A 42 -2.96 -14.98 7.88
C GLY A 42 -2.12 -13.82 7.33
N LEU A 43 -2.75 -12.73 6.87
CA LEU A 43 -2.08 -11.46 6.61
C LEU A 43 -1.28 -11.00 7.84
N ARG A 44 -0.06 -10.48 7.61
CA ARG A 44 0.84 -10.03 8.68
C ARG A 44 0.79 -8.51 8.91
N GLN A 45 0.20 -7.77 7.98
CA GLN A 45 -0.02 -6.34 8.12
C GLN A 45 -1.33 -5.94 7.45
N ILE A 46 -2.14 -5.15 8.18
CA ILE A 46 -3.39 -4.57 7.69
C ILE A 46 -3.38 -3.08 8.04
N GLN A 47 -3.56 -2.22 7.04
CA GLN A 47 -3.74 -0.80 7.24
C GLN A 47 -5.22 -0.48 7.48
N VAL A 48 -5.56 -0.21 8.74
CA VAL A 48 -6.96 -0.26 9.21
C VAL A 48 -7.67 1.09 9.22
N ALA A 49 -6.94 2.20 9.15
CA ALA A 49 -7.53 3.53 9.29
C ALA A 49 -6.68 4.64 8.68
N SER A 50 -7.29 5.82 8.50
CA SER A 50 -6.62 7.05 8.08
C SER A 50 -6.94 8.21 9.02
N PHE A 51 -5.94 8.77 9.70
CA PHE A 51 -6.08 9.92 10.60
C PHE A 51 -5.88 11.24 9.84
N VAL A 52 -6.65 11.42 8.77
CA VAL A 52 -6.62 12.60 7.91
C VAL A 52 -7.72 13.61 8.31
N ASN A 53 -7.79 14.73 7.59
CA ASN A 53 -8.84 15.72 7.81
C ASN A 53 -10.19 15.16 7.33
N PRO A 54 -11.19 14.95 8.22
CA PRO A 54 -12.47 14.37 7.84
C PRO A 54 -13.29 15.24 6.89
N LYS A 55 -12.97 16.55 6.79
CA LYS A 55 -13.57 17.41 5.76
C LYS A 55 -13.13 17.05 4.34
N ASN A 56 -11.89 16.57 4.20
CA ASN A 56 -11.32 16.19 2.91
C ASN A 56 -11.58 14.71 2.59
N VAL A 57 -11.63 13.87 3.63
CA VAL A 57 -11.89 12.43 3.52
C VAL A 57 -12.96 12.02 4.56
N PRO A 58 -14.25 12.23 4.24
CA PRO A 58 -15.34 11.95 5.17
C PRO A 58 -15.45 10.48 5.59
N GLY A 59 -15.01 9.55 4.74
CA GLY A 59 -14.99 8.11 5.01
C GLY A 59 -14.12 7.70 6.20
N TRP A 60 -13.30 8.61 6.74
CA TRP A 60 -12.45 8.37 7.91
C TRP A 60 -12.74 9.28 9.10
N ALA A 61 -13.93 9.89 9.16
CA ALA A 61 -14.37 10.67 10.31
C ALA A 61 -14.49 9.84 11.61
N ASP A 62 -14.73 8.54 11.48
CA ASP A 62 -14.90 7.55 12.54
C ASP A 62 -13.64 6.69 12.79
N ALA A 63 -12.47 7.12 12.31
CA ALA A 63 -11.21 6.36 12.44
C ALA A 63 -10.91 5.92 13.88
N ASP A 64 -11.10 6.81 14.84
CA ASP A 64 -10.91 6.54 16.27
C ASP A 64 -11.86 5.43 16.79
N GLU A 65 -13.11 5.41 16.31
CA GLU A 65 -14.11 4.41 16.68
C GLU A 65 -13.81 3.05 16.05
N VAL A 66 -13.38 3.02 14.77
CA VAL A 66 -12.94 1.79 14.10
C VAL A 66 -11.78 1.16 14.87
N VAL A 67 -10.76 1.94 15.21
CA VAL A 67 -9.55 1.45 15.89
C VAL A 67 -9.86 0.92 17.30
N ALA A 68 -10.85 1.50 17.98
CA ALA A 68 -11.27 1.04 19.29
C ALA A 68 -12.01 -0.31 19.25
N ARG A 69 -12.63 -0.68 18.12
CA ARG A 69 -13.62 -1.76 18.04
C ARG A 69 -13.13 -3.06 17.41
N PHE A 70 -12.19 -3.02 16.46
CA PHE A 70 -11.67 -4.25 15.84
C PHE A 70 -10.85 -5.10 16.82
N GLU A 71 -10.82 -6.41 16.59
CA GLU A 71 -10.11 -7.36 17.43
C GLU A 71 -8.68 -7.59 16.91
N ARG A 72 -7.68 -7.14 17.69
CA ARG A 72 -6.28 -7.41 17.37
C ARG A 72 -5.98 -8.91 17.50
N LYS A 73 -5.42 -9.52 16.46
CA LYS A 73 -4.87 -10.88 16.51
C LYS A 73 -3.34 -10.85 16.70
N PRO A 74 -2.76 -11.78 17.48
CA PRO A 74 -1.31 -11.89 17.64
C PRO A 74 -0.61 -12.13 16.30
N GLY A 75 0.57 -11.52 16.11
CA GLY A 75 1.37 -11.69 14.89
C GLY A 75 0.96 -10.81 13.70
N ILE A 76 -0.09 -10.00 13.84
CA ILE A 76 -0.53 -9.04 12.81
C ILE A 76 -0.19 -7.61 13.25
N ARG A 77 0.41 -6.84 12.35
CA ARG A 77 0.60 -5.39 12.51
C ARG A 77 -0.62 -4.64 12.00
N TYR A 78 -1.21 -3.81 12.84
CA TYR A 78 -2.33 -2.95 12.50
C TYR A 78 -1.85 -1.52 12.36
N THR A 79 -1.71 -1.05 11.13
CA THR A 79 -1.14 0.26 10.82
C THR A 79 -2.23 1.26 10.43
N ALA A 80 -1.89 2.55 10.36
CA ALA A 80 -2.79 3.59 9.89
C ALA A 80 -2.02 4.67 9.13
N LEU A 81 -2.72 5.45 8.30
CA LEU A 81 -2.16 6.59 7.59
C LEU A 81 -2.31 7.89 8.39
N TRP A 82 -1.31 8.77 8.32
CA TRP A 82 -1.42 10.18 8.70
C TRP A 82 -0.59 11.05 7.75
N LEU A 83 -0.99 12.31 7.58
CA LEU A 83 -0.30 13.26 6.67
C LEU A 83 0.24 14.50 7.38
N ASN A 84 0.03 14.59 8.69
CA ASN A 84 0.48 15.69 9.53
C ASN A 84 0.60 15.27 10.99
N SER A 85 1.24 16.11 11.80
CA SER A 85 1.50 15.90 13.23
C SER A 85 0.24 15.61 14.04
N LYS A 86 -0.86 16.33 13.77
CA LYS A 86 -2.13 16.12 14.47
C LYS A 86 -2.73 14.75 14.20
N GLY A 87 -2.64 14.28 12.95
CA GLY A 87 -3.07 12.93 12.56
C GLY A 87 -2.23 11.86 13.24
N PHE A 88 -0.90 12.04 13.27
CA PHE A 88 0.02 11.15 13.95
C PHE A 88 -0.25 11.06 15.46
N GLU A 89 -0.36 12.20 16.15
CA GLU A 89 -0.64 12.23 17.60
C GLU A 89 -1.98 11.56 17.92
N ARG A 90 -3.00 11.74 17.06
CA ARG A 90 -4.30 11.08 17.21
C ARG A 90 -4.20 9.57 17.01
N ALA A 91 -3.46 9.12 16.00
CA ALA A 91 -3.17 7.70 15.79
C ALA A 91 -2.43 7.08 16.98
N LEU A 92 -1.40 7.77 17.48
CA LEU A 92 -0.60 7.33 18.62
C LEU A 92 -1.43 7.25 19.90
N ALA A 93 -2.32 8.21 20.14
CA ALA A 93 -3.19 8.27 21.31
C ALA A 93 -4.16 7.08 21.41
N THR A 94 -4.42 6.36 20.30
CA THR A 94 -5.25 5.15 20.34
C THR A 94 -4.62 4.02 21.16
N GLY A 95 -3.28 3.98 21.27
CA GLY A 95 -2.54 2.90 21.93
C GLY A 95 -2.76 1.51 21.34
N ARG A 96 -3.43 1.40 20.18
CA ARG A 96 -3.88 0.16 19.55
C ARG A 96 -3.32 -0.04 18.15
N LEU A 97 -2.43 0.83 17.68
CA LEU A 97 -1.83 0.75 16.35
C LEU A 97 -0.33 0.47 16.43
N ASP A 98 0.17 -0.31 15.47
CA ASP A 98 1.60 -0.51 15.24
C ASP A 98 2.13 0.67 14.43
N VAL A 99 2.50 1.72 15.15
CA VAL A 99 2.97 2.99 14.56
C VAL A 99 4.41 2.83 14.09
N GLN A 100 4.65 3.02 12.80
CA GLN A 100 5.98 3.06 12.19
C GLN A 100 6.17 4.37 11.43
N GLY A 101 7.32 5.01 11.63
CA GLY A 101 7.65 6.26 10.95
C GLY A 101 8.16 6.00 9.54
N SER A 102 7.85 6.92 8.64
CA SER A 102 8.34 6.87 7.26
C SER A 102 8.64 8.27 6.70
N ILE A 103 9.57 8.32 5.74
CA ILE A 103 9.84 9.50 4.91
C ILE A 103 9.15 9.32 3.56
N SER A 104 8.29 10.27 3.18
CA SER A 104 7.51 10.19 1.93
C SER A 104 7.77 11.37 1.01
N LEU A 105 8.33 11.09 -0.18
CA LEU A 105 8.48 12.06 -1.27
C LEU A 105 7.59 11.69 -2.46
N THR A 106 7.50 12.58 -3.44
CA THR A 106 6.66 12.41 -4.64
C THR A 106 7.46 12.81 -5.86
N ALA A 107 7.46 11.97 -6.88
CA ALA A 107 8.21 12.19 -8.12
C ALA A 107 7.69 13.37 -8.95
N SER A 108 6.38 13.61 -8.89
CA SER A 108 5.68 14.67 -9.60
C SER A 108 5.33 15.86 -8.70
N GLU A 109 5.76 17.06 -9.08
CA GLU A 109 5.50 18.28 -8.32
C GLU A 109 4.04 18.73 -8.45
N THR A 110 3.47 18.64 -9.64
CA THR A 110 2.05 18.92 -9.89
C THR A 110 1.16 17.98 -9.07
N PHE A 111 1.49 16.68 -9.03
CA PHE A 111 0.73 15.74 -8.21
C PHE A 111 0.88 16.02 -6.72
N LEU A 112 2.10 16.31 -6.24
CA LEU A 112 2.35 16.69 -4.86
C LEU A 112 1.51 17.90 -4.45
N LYS A 113 1.44 18.92 -5.32
CA LYS A 113 0.63 20.11 -5.07
C LYS A 113 -0.86 19.78 -5.03
N ARG A 114 -1.36 18.90 -5.88
CA ARG A 114 -2.79 18.50 -5.87
C ARG A 114 -3.15 17.62 -4.67
N ASN A 115 -2.27 16.68 -4.32
CA ASN A 115 -2.53 15.68 -3.27
C ASN A 115 -2.29 16.25 -1.86
N GLN A 116 -1.27 17.10 -1.68
CA GLN A 116 -0.83 17.58 -0.36
C GLN A 116 -0.80 19.11 -0.23
N ASN A 117 -1.12 19.87 -1.28
CA ASN A 117 -1.04 21.33 -1.32
C ASN A 117 0.35 21.91 -0.98
N ARG A 118 1.41 21.15 -1.25
CA ARG A 118 2.81 21.54 -1.01
C ARG A 118 3.63 21.50 -2.29
N ASP A 119 4.65 22.33 -2.39
CA ASP A 119 5.77 22.13 -3.31
C ASP A 119 6.82 21.17 -2.72
N PHE A 120 7.89 20.90 -3.47
CA PHE A 120 8.94 19.97 -3.05
C PHE A 120 9.65 20.40 -1.75
N MET A 121 10.04 21.68 -1.65
CA MET A 121 10.75 22.20 -0.48
C MET A 121 9.85 22.23 0.76
N GLN A 122 8.59 22.60 0.59
CA GLN A 122 7.57 22.52 1.63
C GLN A 122 7.34 21.08 2.09
N ASN A 123 7.38 20.10 1.18
CA ASN A 123 7.26 18.70 1.56
C ASN A 123 8.49 18.22 2.35
N LEU A 124 9.72 18.58 1.94
CA LEU A 124 10.93 18.28 2.71
C LEU A 124 10.88 18.89 4.12
N ALA A 125 10.43 20.15 4.25
CA ALA A 125 10.23 20.77 5.55
C ALA A 125 9.22 19.99 6.41
N ALA A 126 8.09 19.58 5.82
CA ALA A 126 7.10 18.75 6.51
C ALA A 126 7.65 17.36 6.92
N GLN A 127 8.51 16.76 6.11
CA GLN A 127 9.18 15.50 6.47
C GLN A 127 10.14 15.70 7.66
N ARG A 128 10.84 16.83 7.75
CA ARG A 128 11.66 17.16 8.95
C ARG A 128 10.81 17.30 10.21
N GLU A 129 9.68 17.98 10.11
CA GLU A 129 8.74 18.15 11.23
C GLU A 129 8.20 16.82 11.74
N ILE A 130 7.76 15.93 10.84
CA ILE A 130 7.22 14.63 11.24
C ILE A 130 8.30 13.69 11.79
N ILE A 131 9.53 13.73 11.24
CA ILE A 131 10.67 12.98 11.78
C ILE A 131 11.00 13.42 13.21
N ALA A 132 11.03 14.73 13.49
CA ALA A 132 11.24 15.24 14.83
C ALA A 132 10.17 14.74 15.81
N LEU A 133 8.93 14.61 15.33
CA LEU A 133 7.82 14.07 16.12
C LEU A 133 7.97 12.56 16.37
N TYR A 134 8.34 11.76 15.35
CA TYR A 134 8.64 10.34 15.54
C TYR A 134 9.73 10.14 16.60
N LYS A 135 10.84 10.89 16.51
CA LYS A 135 11.93 10.83 17.48
C LYS A 135 11.47 11.19 18.90
N ARG A 136 10.65 12.24 19.04
CA ARG A 136 10.08 12.65 20.35
C ARG A 136 9.27 11.53 21.01
N HIS A 137 8.57 10.72 20.22
CA HIS A 137 7.73 9.63 20.69
C HIS A 137 8.40 8.26 20.66
N GLY A 138 9.70 8.18 20.33
CA GLY A 138 10.43 6.91 20.24
C GLY A 138 9.96 5.99 19.11
N VAL A 139 9.32 6.54 18.09
CA VAL A 139 8.86 5.78 16.91
C VAL A 139 10.03 5.55 15.97
N LYS A 140 10.28 4.28 15.62
CA LYS A 140 11.32 3.89 14.64
C LYS A 140 10.97 4.44 13.26
N VAL A 141 11.97 4.98 12.57
CA VAL A 141 11.87 5.48 11.20
C VAL A 141 12.87 4.73 10.33
N ASP A 142 12.41 3.68 9.67
CA ASP A 142 13.23 2.77 8.85
C ASP A 142 12.63 2.52 7.46
N ARG A 143 11.55 3.23 7.12
CA ARG A 143 10.84 3.10 5.84
C ARG A 143 10.83 4.41 5.07
N ALA A 144 10.84 4.31 3.76
CA ALA A 144 10.57 5.44 2.88
C ALA A 144 9.63 5.04 1.74
N SER A 145 8.99 6.04 1.12
CA SER A 145 8.10 5.84 -0.02
C SER A 145 8.26 6.94 -1.06
N ILE A 146 8.19 6.59 -2.35
CA ILE A 146 8.12 7.55 -3.46
C ILE A 146 6.81 7.35 -4.22
N MET A 147 5.94 8.35 -4.17
CA MET A 147 4.70 8.38 -4.96
C MET A 147 4.96 8.80 -6.41
N ALA A 148 4.08 8.38 -7.33
CA ALA A 148 4.19 8.64 -8.77
C ALA A 148 5.53 8.19 -9.38
N ALA A 149 6.14 7.12 -8.85
CA ALA A 149 7.49 6.70 -9.22
C ALA A 149 7.62 6.27 -10.69
N PHE A 150 6.52 5.87 -11.33
CA PHE A 150 6.52 5.32 -12.68
C PHE A 150 5.91 6.25 -13.74
N GLY A 151 5.27 7.33 -13.32
CA GLY A 151 4.58 8.25 -14.20
C GLY A 151 3.53 9.09 -13.48
N CYS A 152 3.06 10.11 -14.17
CA CYS A 152 2.08 11.06 -13.68
C CYS A 152 1.12 11.47 -14.80
N ASN A 153 -0.19 11.43 -14.55
CA ASN A 153 -1.22 11.89 -15.49
C ASN A 153 -1.16 13.40 -15.77
N PHE A 154 -0.38 14.17 -14.99
CA PHE A 154 -0.23 15.62 -15.16
C PHE A 154 1.10 16.03 -15.81
N GLU A 155 2.16 15.25 -15.59
CA GLU A 155 3.53 15.58 -16.04
C GLU A 155 4.10 14.55 -17.03
N GLY A 156 3.38 13.46 -17.29
CA GLY A 156 3.79 12.39 -18.18
C GLY A 156 4.75 11.39 -17.52
N ALA A 157 5.72 10.90 -18.31
CA ALA A 157 6.66 9.89 -17.87
C ALA A 157 7.62 10.44 -16.80
N VAL A 158 7.84 9.66 -15.74
CA VAL A 158 8.84 9.97 -14.71
C VAL A 158 10.13 9.23 -15.05
N PRO A 159 11.25 9.94 -15.31
CA PRO A 159 12.51 9.30 -15.66
C PRO A 159 13.22 8.71 -14.44
N ILE A 160 13.90 7.57 -14.60
CA ILE A 160 14.65 6.89 -13.52
C ILE A 160 15.59 7.83 -12.74
N PRO A 161 16.39 8.72 -13.37
CA PRO A 161 17.23 9.68 -12.65
C PRO A 161 16.47 10.57 -11.66
N ARG A 162 15.19 10.90 -11.94
CA ARG A 162 14.36 11.66 -11.00
C ARG A 162 14.08 10.86 -9.74
N VAL A 163 13.72 9.58 -9.87
CA VAL A 163 13.45 8.71 -8.72
C VAL A 163 14.74 8.47 -7.92
N LEU A 164 15.87 8.21 -8.59
CA LEU A 164 17.16 8.06 -7.91
C LEU A 164 17.54 9.32 -7.13
N GLY A 165 17.36 10.52 -7.71
CA GLY A 165 17.60 11.77 -6.99
C GLY A 165 16.77 11.92 -5.73
N LEU A 166 15.49 11.50 -5.77
CA LEU A 166 14.62 11.50 -4.59
C LEU A 166 15.04 10.49 -3.52
N ILE A 167 15.63 9.36 -3.93
CA ILE A 167 16.21 8.40 -2.98
C ILE A 167 17.40 9.05 -2.27
N GLU A 168 18.26 9.79 -2.99
CA GLU A 168 19.36 10.53 -2.37
C GLU A 168 18.84 11.60 -1.39
N ASP A 169 17.78 12.34 -1.75
CA ASP A 169 17.15 13.32 -0.86
C ASP A 169 16.60 12.66 0.42
N ILE A 170 15.97 11.48 0.29
CA ILE A 170 15.48 10.69 1.43
C ILE A 170 16.64 10.24 2.31
N LEU A 171 17.70 9.68 1.73
CA LEU A 171 18.86 9.17 2.46
C LEU A 171 19.65 10.28 3.13
N ALA A 172 19.80 11.44 2.49
CA ALA A 172 20.39 12.63 3.10
C ALA A 172 19.57 13.11 4.30
N LEU A 173 18.24 13.21 4.14
CA LEU A 173 17.35 13.59 5.23
C LEU A 173 17.39 12.58 6.40
N ALA A 174 17.48 11.29 6.10
CA ALA A 174 17.65 10.25 7.11
C ALA A 174 18.98 10.38 7.85
N ALA A 175 20.09 10.54 7.12
CA ALA A 175 21.43 10.70 7.69
C ALA A 175 21.54 11.92 8.60
N GLU A 176 20.98 13.07 8.18
CA GLU A 176 20.90 14.29 9.01
C GLU A 176 20.15 14.10 10.33
N ASN A 177 19.30 13.08 10.42
CA ASN A 177 18.49 12.76 11.59
C ASN A 177 18.96 11.50 12.32
N GLU A 178 20.11 10.93 11.95
CA GLU A 178 20.66 9.68 12.51
C GLU A 178 19.72 8.49 12.33
N LEU A 179 19.05 8.42 11.18
CA LEU A 179 18.12 7.35 10.81
C LEU A 179 18.73 6.43 9.77
N SER A 180 18.33 5.17 9.78
CA SER A 180 18.71 4.17 8.77
C SER A 180 17.46 3.69 8.05
N ILE A 181 17.34 4.01 6.77
CA ILE A 181 16.24 3.52 5.94
C ILE A 181 16.59 2.10 5.47
N GLU A 182 15.73 1.15 5.81
CA GLU A 182 15.87 -0.27 5.50
C GLU A 182 14.98 -0.67 4.31
N THR A 183 13.78 -0.07 4.22
CA THR A 183 12.79 -0.41 3.18
C THR A 183 12.36 0.83 2.40
N LEU A 184 12.36 0.74 1.07
CA LEU A 184 11.83 1.75 0.16
C LEU A 184 10.66 1.18 -0.66
N SER A 185 9.48 1.79 -0.55
CA SER A 185 8.33 1.47 -1.40
C SER A 185 8.24 2.42 -2.60
N LEU A 186 8.13 1.87 -3.81
CA LEU A 186 7.90 2.63 -5.04
C LEU A 186 6.45 2.48 -5.46
N ALA A 187 5.71 3.58 -5.52
CA ALA A 187 4.29 3.55 -5.84
C ALA A 187 3.99 3.96 -7.28
N ASP A 188 3.30 3.08 -8.00
CA ASP A 188 2.67 3.35 -9.29
C ASP A 188 1.29 3.98 -9.10
N THR A 189 1.26 5.14 -8.45
CA THR A 189 0.05 5.83 -7.98
C THR A 189 -1.00 6.11 -9.07
N MET A 190 -0.59 6.08 -10.34
CA MET A 190 -1.46 6.41 -11.47
C MET A 190 -1.49 5.31 -12.53
N ALA A 191 -1.01 4.10 -12.20
CA ALA A 191 -0.96 2.93 -13.08
C ALA A 191 -0.28 3.20 -14.43
N TRP A 192 0.92 3.80 -14.41
CA TRP A 192 1.77 4.03 -15.59
C TRP A 192 2.77 2.91 -15.83
N ALA A 193 3.06 2.09 -14.82
CA ALA A 193 4.08 1.08 -14.94
C ALA A 193 3.68 -0.04 -15.90
N THR A 194 4.70 -0.59 -16.55
CA THR A 194 4.65 -1.80 -17.36
C THR A 194 5.71 -2.77 -16.85
N PRO A 195 5.64 -4.07 -17.18
CA PRO A 195 6.60 -5.05 -16.69
C PRO A 195 8.06 -4.65 -16.95
N LEU A 196 8.35 -4.09 -18.12
CA LEU A 196 9.70 -3.63 -18.45
C LEU A 196 10.12 -2.38 -17.66
N SER A 197 9.21 -1.44 -17.40
CA SER A 197 9.56 -0.26 -16.59
C SER A 197 9.77 -0.62 -15.12
N ILE A 198 9.03 -1.60 -14.57
CA ILE A 198 9.27 -2.16 -13.24
C ILE A 198 10.70 -2.70 -13.15
N LYS A 199 11.08 -3.62 -14.07
CA LYS A 199 12.42 -4.22 -14.08
C LYS A 199 13.53 -3.18 -14.19
N ARG A 200 13.35 -2.16 -15.05
CA ARG A 200 14.33 -1.08 -15.22
C ARG A 200 14.48 -0.21 -13.97
N MET A 201 13.36 0.21 -13.37
CA MET A 201 13.39 1.06 -12.18
C MET A 201 13.99 0.31 -10.99
N VAL A 202 13.48 -0.90 -10.71
CA VAL A 202 13.95 -1.73 -9.59
C VAL A 202 15.42 -2.11 -9.77
N GLY A 203 15.83 -2.49 -10.99
CA GLY A 203 17.23 -2.77 -11.31
C GLY A 203 18.16 -1.59 -11.04
N ALA A 204 17.78 -0.39 -11.51
CA ALA A 204 18.58 0.82 -11.30
C ALA A 204 18.70 1.19 -9.81
N VAL A 205 17.62 1.04 -9.03
CA VAL A 205 17.67 1.29 -7.58
C VAL A 205 18.57 0.28 -6.89
N ARG A 206 18.47 -1.01 -7.22
CA ARG A 206 19.30 -2.07 -6.62
C ARG A 206 20.78 -1.91 -6.96
N GLU A 207 21.10 -1.53 -8.18
CA GLU A 207 22.48 -1.27 -8.61
C GLU A 207 23.12 -0.17 -7.77
N ARG A 208 22.36 0.91 -7.50
CA ARG A 208 22.86 2.07 -6.76
C ARG A 208 22.76 1.93 -5.24
N HIS A 209 21.76 1.21 -4.75
CA HIS A 209 21.44 1.05 -3.33
C HIS A 209 21.12 -0.41 -2.98
N PRO A 210 22.10 -1.34 -3.06
CA PRO A 210 21.88 -2.77 -2.89
C PRO A 210 21.41 -3.17 -1.48
N GLY A 211 21.62 -2.30 -0.47
CA GLY A 211 21.18 -2.53 0.90
C GLY A 211 19.70 -2.21 1.17
N LEU A 212 18.99 -1.56 0.24
CA LEU A 212 17.57 -1.25 0.42
C LEU A 212 16.70 -2.44 0.04
N ARG A 213 15.86 -2.89 0.97
CA ARG A 213 14.73 -3.76 0.63
C ARG A 213 13.71 -2.93 -0.15
N LEU A 214 13.25 -3.44 -1.29
CA LEU A 214 12.31 -2.72 -2.15
C LEU A 214 10.91 -3.30 -2.02
N GLY A 215 9.92 -2.42 -1.87
CA GLY A 215 8.51 -2.75 -1.98
C GLY A 215 7.87 -2.08 -3.19
N LEU A 216 6.77 -2.65 -3.67
CA LEU A 216 5.98 -2.10 -4.76
C LEU A 216 4.53 -1.88 -4.31
N HIS A 217 4.03 -0.68 -4.56
CA HIS A 217 2.62 -0.32 -4.43
C HIS A 217 2.05 -0.11 -5.83
N LEU A 218 1.26 -1.06 -6.32
CA LEU A 218 0.86 -1.13 -7.71
C LEU A 218 -0.64 -0.90 -7.86
N HIS A 219 -1.01 -0.05 -8.82
CA HIS A 219 -2.40 0.16 -9.21
C HIS A 219 -2.70 -0.60 -10.50
N ASP A 220 -3.92 -1.10 -10.63
CA ASP A 220 -4.37 -1.92 -11.76
C ASP A 220 -5.34 -1.20 -12.70
N THR A 221 -5.35 0.13 -12.66
CA THR A 221 -6.25 0.99 -13.47
C THR A 221 -6.16 0.72 -14.98
N ARG A 222 -5.07 0.11 -15.47
CA ARG A 222 -4.85 -0.25 -16.88
C ARG A 222 -4.59 -1.75 -17.10
N GLY A 223 -4.93 -2.61 -16.13
CA GLY A 223 -4.78 -4.06 -16.24
C GLY A 223 -3.33 -4.55 -16.25
N MET A 224 -2.41 -3.78 -15.65
CA MET A 224 -0.98 -4.10 -15.60
C MET A 224 -0.51 -4.54 -14.22
N GLY A 225 -1.32 -4.45 -13.16
CA GLY A 225 -0.96 -4.63 -11.77
C GLY A 225 -0.31 -5.98 -11.47
N ILE A 226 -0.98 -7.09 -11.82
CA ILE A 226 -0.44 -8.44 -11.60
C ILE A 226 0.81 -8.71 -12.45
N ALA A 227 0.81 -8.27 -13.71
CA ALA A 227 1.98 -8.40 -14.59
C ALA A 227 3.19 -7.59 -14.07
N ASN A 228 2.94 -6.42 -13.50
CA ASN A 228 3.94 -5.57 -12.86
C ASN A 228 4.45 -6.20 -11.56
N ALA A 229 3.57 -6.85 -10.78
CA ALA A 229 3.95 -7.57 -9.58
C ALA A 229 4.89 -8.74 -9.90
N LEU A 230 4.53 -9.55 -10.91
CA LEU A 230 5.40 -10.62 -11.42
C LEU A 230 6.75 -10.08 -11.89
N ALA A 231 6.76 -8.97 -12.65
CA ALA A 231 8.00 -8.36 -13.12
C ALA A 231 8.91 -7.90 -11.98
N GLY A 232 8.32 -7.40 -10.88
CA GLY A 232 9.03 -7.05 -9.66
C GLY A 232 9.59 -8.28 -8.94
N LEU A 233 8.78 -9.34 -8.83
CA LEU A 233 9.17 -10.62 -8.22
C LEU A 233 10.37 -11.25 -8.96
N GLU A 234 10.35 -11.24 -10.29
CA GLU A 234 11.43 -11.77 -11.15
C GLU A 234 12.77 -11.06 -10.98
N VAL A 235 12.77 -9.82 -10.49
CA VAL A 235 14.00 -9.09 -10.16
C VAL A 235 14.29 -9.08 -8.66
N GLY A 236 13.48 -9.76 -7.85
CA GLY A 236 13.70 -10.04 -6.43
C GLY A 236 12.89 -9.17 -5.45
N VAL A 237 11.86 -8.43 -5.88
CA VAL A 237 10.96 -7.72 -4.94
C VAL A 237 10.15 -8.74 -4.15
N ASP A 238 10.11 -8.60 -2.83
CA ASP A 238 9.43 -9.52 -1.92
C ASP A 238 8.41 -8.84 -0.98
N LEU A 239 8.11 -7.56 -1.24
CA LEU A 239 7.17 -6.76 -0.47
C LEU A 239 6.20 -6.06 -1.43
N PHE A 240 4.91 -6.31 -1.24
CA PHE A 240 3.88 -5.70 -2.07
C PHE A 240 2.78 -5.10 -1.20
N ASP A 241 2.31 -3.93 -1.60
CA ASP A 241 1.06 -3.38 -1.09
C ASP A 241 -0.06 -3.81 -2.05
N ALA A 242 -1.16 -4.32 -1.50
CA ALA A 242 -2.33 -4.77 -2.25
C ALA A 242 -3.62 -4.45 -1.50
N ALA A 243 -4.77 -4.52 -2.17
CA ALA A 243 -6.05 -4.32 -1.52
C ALA A 243 -7.01 -5.46 -1.81
N VAL A 244 -7.69 -5.94 -0.78
CA VAL A 244 -8.73 -6.97 -0.90
C VAL A 244 -9.78 -6.56 -1.94
N ALA A 245 -10.15 -7.48 -2.83
CA ALA A 245 -11.07 -7.24 -3.93
C ALA A 245 -10.66 -6.11 -4.89
N GLY A 246 -9.41 -5.64 -4.86
CA GLY A 246 -8.94 -4.51 -5.67
C GLY A 246 -9.48 -3.16 -5.22
N LEU A 247 -9.86 -3.06 -3.93
CA LEU A 247 -10.38 -1.83 -3.34
C LEU A 247 -9.41 -0.65 -3.48
N GLY A 248 -9.98 0.55 -3.52
CA GLY A 248 -9.25 1.81 -3.41
C GLY A 248 -8.92 2.44 -4.75
N GLY A 249 -7.76 3.11 -4.80
CA GLY A 249 -7.38 4.02 -5.87
C GLY A 249 -7.15 5.43 -5.35
N CYS A 250 -6.53 6.28 -6.17
CA CYS A 250 -6.20 7.64 -5.76
C CYS A 250 -7.24 8.64 -6.29
N PRO A 251 -8.05 9.30 -5.44
CA PRO A 251 -9.03 10.30 -5.89
C PRO A 251 -8.38 11.51 -6.58
N PHE A 252 -7.09 11.73 -6.35
CA PHE A 252 -6.30 12.83 -6.92
C PHE A 252 -5.56 12.46 -8.21
N ALA A 253 -5.62 11.19 -8.64
CA ALA A 253 -4.90 10.70 -9.82
C ALA A 253 -5.63 10.94 -11.16
N ALA A 254 -6.79 11.61 -11.17
CA ALA A 254 -7.48 12.02 -12.40
C ALA A 254 -7.83 10.90 -13.41
N HIS A 255 -8.13 9.69 -12.95
CA HIS A 255 -8.75 8.62 -13.75
C HIS A 255 -10.23 8.44 -13.40
N LYS A 256 -11.03 7.93 -14.35
CA LYS A 256 -12.47 7.69 -14.16
C LYS A 256 -12.73 6.20 -13.91
N GLY A 257 -13.08 5.83 -12.68
CA GLY A 257 -13.83 4.60 -12.36
C GLY A 257 -13.18 3.25 -12.71
N ALA A 258 -11.87 3.19 -12.94
CA ALA A 258 -11.14 1.94 -13.12
C ALA A 258 -10.49 1.49 -11.80
N ALA A 259 -10.15 0.20 -11.71
CA ALA A 259 -9.56 -0.45 -10.55
C ALA A 259 -8.42 0.38 -9.93
N GLY A 260 -8.40 0.42 -8.60
CA GLY A 260 -7.40 1.13 -7.83
C GLY A 260 -6.16 0.28 -7.67
N ASN A 261 -6.06 -0.40 -6.55
CA ASN A 261 -4.91 -1.24 -6.19
C ASN A 261 -4.94 -2.60 -6.89
N VAL A 262 -3.79 -3.27 -6.95
CA VAL A 262 -3.73 -4.69 -7.27
C VAL A 262 -4.53 -5.50 -6.23
N CYS A 263 -5.33 -6.47 -6.69
CA CYS A 263 -6.17 -7.28 -5.82
C CYS A 263 -5.30 -8.23 -4.98
N THR A 264 -5.51 -8.26 -3.66
CA THR A 264 -4.75 -9.11 -2.74
C THR A 264 -4.92 -10.59 -3.08
N GLU A 265 -6.14 -11.04 -3.34
CA GLU A 265 -6.42 -12.45 -3.64
C GLU A 265 -5.87 -12.88 -5.01
N ASP A 266 -5.85 -11.99 -6.00
CA ASP A 266 -5.27 -12.27 -7.32
C ASP A 266 -3.74 -12.39 -7.22
N LEU A 267 -3.11 -11.54 -6.39
CA LEU A 267 -1.68 -11.61 -6.10
C LEU A 267 -1.32 -12.87 -5.32
N VAL A 268 -2.06 -13.19 -4.25
CA VAL A 268 -1.84 -14.39 -3.44
C VAL A 268 -2.00 -15.66 -4.28
N PHE A 269 -3.03 -15.72 -5.12
CA PHE A 269 -3.24 -16.82 -6.05
C PHE A 269 -2.04 -17.01 -6.98
N MET A 270 -1.59 -15.95 -7.66
CA MET A 270 -0.43 -16.02 -8.55
C MET A 270 0.80 -16.53 -7.78
N LEU A 271 1.07 -15.99 -6.59
CA LEU A 271 2.22 -16.38 -5.78
C LEU A 271 2.16 -17.87 -5.38
N HIS A 272 1.02 -18.34 -4.87
CA HIS A 272 0.84 -19.73 -4.46
C HIS A 272 1.00 -20.70 -5.65
N GLU A 273 0.37 -20.39 -6.78
CA GLU A 273 0.45 -21.20 -8.00
C GLU A 273 1.86 -21.23 -8.62
N MET A 274 2.67 -20.21 -8.31
CA MET A 274 4.10 -20.16 -8.66
C MET A 274 5.01 -20.80 -7.60
N GLY A 275 4.45 -21.33 -6.51
CA GLY A 275 5.21 -21.95 -5.41
C GLY A 275 5.93 -20.94 -4.50
N VAL A 276 5.43 -19.71 -4.41
CA VAL A 276 5.93 -18.66 -3.51
C VAL A 276 5.02 -18.56 -2.29
N GLU A 277 5.61 -18.62 -1.10
CA GLU A 277 4.87 -18.59 0.16
C GLU A 277 4.45 -17.17 0.54
N THR A 278 3.25 -17.03 1.12
CA THR A 278 2.78 -15.75 1.72
C THR A 278 2.30 -15.91 3.16
N GLY A 279 1.98 -17.14 3.57
CA GLY A 279 1.31 -17.43 4.85
C GLY A 279 -0.18 -17.06 4.89
N VAL A 280 -0.75 -16.63 3.75
CA VAL A 280 -2.16 -16.27 3.62
C VAL A 280 -3.00 -17.49 3.26
N ASP A 281 -4.16 -17.63 3.88
CA ASP A 281 -5.23 -18.58 3.59
C ASP A 281 -6.13 -17.99 2.49
N LEU A 282 -5.90 -18.42 1.25
CA LEU A 282 -6.60 -17.90 0.08
C LEU A 282 -8.13 -18.09 0.14
N PRO A 283 -8.67 -19.26 0.55
CA PRO A 283 -10.11 -19.41 0.78
C PRO A 283 -10.73 -18.35 1.70
N LYS A 284 -10.12 -18.10 2.86
CA LYS A 284 -10.62 -17.05 3.79
C LYS A 284 -10.47 -15.64 3.22
N LEU A 285 -9.41 -15.40 2.45
CA LEU A 285 -9.23 -14.11 1.78
C LEU A 285 -10.30 -13.87 0.71
N ILE A 286 -10.75 -14.91 0.00
CA ILE A 286 -11.88 -14.84 -0.93
C ILE A 286 -13.17 -14.48 -0.17
N GLU A 287 -13.45 -15.11 0.97
CA GLU A 287 -14.60 -14.73 1.81
C GLU A 287 -14.54 -13.26 2.26
N ALA A 288 -13.36 -12.77 2.64
CA ALA A 288 -13.15 -11.36 2.96
C ALA A 288 -13.35 -10.44 1.74
N ALA A 289 -13.00 -10.88 0.54
CA ALA A 289 -13.21 -10.15 -0.71
C ALA A 289 -14.69 -10.09 -1.14
N GLU A 290 -15.45 -11.16 -0.91
CA GLU A 290 -16.91 -11.17 -1.07
C GLU A 290 -17.58 -10.21 -0.08
N LEU A 291 -17.15 -10.23 1.19
CA LEU A 291 -17.61 -9.27 2.20
C LEU A 291 -17.27 -7.82 1.81
N ALA A 292 -16.07 -7.57 1.29
CA ALA A 292 -15.68 -6.23 0.82
C ALA A 292 -16.63 -5.71 -0.27
N GLU A 293 -17.00 -6.56 -1.25
CA GLU A 293 -17.96 -6.22 -2.30
C GLU A 293 -19.35 -5.92 -1.74
N ASP A 294 -19.83 -6.74 -0.80
CA ASP A 294 -21.11 -6.52 -0.11
C ASP A 294 -21.12 -5.21 0.68
N ILE A 295 -20.02 -4.86 1.36
CA ILE A 295 -19.89 -3.60 2.10
C ILE A 295 -20.02 -2.38 1.20
N VAL A 296 -19.35 -2.37 0.04
CA VAL A 296 -19.35 -1.22 -0.87
C VAL A 296 -20.59 -1.19 -1.77
N GLY A 297 -21.29 -2.32 -1.91
CA GLY A 297 -22.58 -2.42 -2.59
C GLY A 297 -22.49 -2.28 -4.11
N HIS A 298 -21.32 -2.52 -4.71
CA HIS A 298 -21.12 -2.56 -6.15
C HIS A 298 -20.03 -3.56 -6.52
N PRO A 299 -20.01 -4.09 -7.77
CA PRO A 299 -19.00 -5.04 -8.19
C PRO A 299 -17.56 -4.52 -8.02
N LEU A 300 -16.69 -5.40 -7.54
CA LEU A 300 -15.26 -5.18 -7.34
C LEU A 300 -14.42 -6.10 -8.25
N PRO A 301 -13.26 -5.65 -8.75
CA PRO A 301 -12.53 -6.29 -9.85
C PRO A 301 -11.77 -7.58 -9.51
N GLY A 302 -11.75 -8.02 -8.25
CA GLY A 302 -11.08 -9.25 -7.81
C GLY A 302 -11.47 -10.47 -8.66
N SER A 303 -10.53 -10.98 -9.46
CA SER A 303 -10.79 -12.07 -10.41
C SER A 303 -10.93 -13.40 -9.69
N ILE A 304 -10.11 -13.65 -8.67
CA ILE A 304 -10.10 -14.89 -7.90
C ILE A 304 -11.28 -14.99 -6.94
N LYS A 305 -11.81 -13.85 -6.47
CA LYS A 305 -13.09 -13.80 -5.77
C LYS A 305 -14.22 -14.41 -6.62
N VAL A 306 -14.22 -14.18 -7.94
CA VAL A 306 -15.24 -14.69 -8.87
C VAL A 306 -14.90 -16.09 -9.40
N GLY A 307 -13.65 -16.32 -9.79
CA GLY A 307 -13.20 -17.56 -10.43
C GLY A 307 -12.93 -18.71 -9.44
N GLY A 308 -12.68 -18.39 -8.17
CA GLY A 308 -12.32 -19.34 -7.13
C GLY A 308 -10.89 -19.90 -7.27
N PRO A 309 -10.43 -20.68 -6.27
CA PRO A 309 -9.11 -21.30 -6.28
C PRO A 309 -9.08 -22.55 -7.17
N LEU A 310 -7.88 -22.90 -7.68
CA LEU A 310 -7.71 -24.08 -8.54
C LEU A 310 -7.86 -25.42 -7.80
N ASP A 311 -7.66 -25.46 -6.48
CA ASP A 311 -7.76 -26.70 -5.71
C ASP A 311 -9.13 -27.37 -5.82
N ARG A 312 -10.20 -26.57 -5.91
CA ARG A 312 -11.56 -27.08 -6.16
C ARG A 312 -11.67 -27.78 -7.51
N MET A 313 -10.99 -27.27 -8.53
CA MET A 313 -10.99 -27.85 -9.89
C MET A 313 -10.11 -29.10 -9.95
N ARG A 314 -8.94 -29.07 -9.30
CA ARG A 314 -8.04 -30.24 -9.19
C ARG A 314 -8.75 -31.42 -8.54
N ALA A 315 -9.49 -31.18 -7.45
CA ALA A 315 -10.22 -32.22 -6.73
C ALA A 315 -11.35 -32.88 -7.55
N GLN A 316 -11.88 -32.22 -8.59
CA GLN A 316 -12.93 -32.79 -9.45
C GLN A 316 -12.39 -33.76 -10.51
N HIS A 317 -11.06 -33.79 -10.72
CA HIS A 317 -10.39 -34.59 -11.75
C HIS A 317 -9.51 -35.71 -11.16
N HIS A 318 -9.61 -35.95 -9.85
CA HIS A 318 -8.99 -37.07 -9.13
C HIS A 318 -10.07 -38.02 -8.62
#